data_AF-A0A7S1C3U1-F1
#
_entry.id   AF-A0A7S1C3U1-F1
#
_cell.length_a   1.000
_cell.length_b   1.000
_cell.length_c   1.000
_cell.angle_alpha   90.00
_cell.angle_beta   90.00
_cell.angle_gamma   90.00
#
_symmetry.space_group_name_H-M   'P 1'
#
loop_
_entity.id
_entity.type
_entity.pdbx_description
1 polymer ?
#
loop_
_entity_poly.entity_id
_entity_poly.type
_entity_poly.pdbx_seq_one_letter_code
_entity_poly.pdbx_strand_id
1 'polypeptide(L)'
;FVVRNSGGVGSFKIFPEEVWPEPPAAGEIPERVDIGPFRIWPAEFSLRPGESMPLNLRFFPKGVGAYERRFVLVCDNCEVTTYTIVGVSCIVDVVCTHMQSRALPAVPEKPLLDAETG
;
A
#
# COMPACT_ATOMS: atom_id res chain seq x y z
N PHE A 1 -8.82 5.72 1.27
CA PHE A 1 -9.68 5.91 0.07
C PHE A 1 -11.09 5.43 0.41
N VAL A 2 -12.09 5.60 -0.46
CA VAL A 2 -13.49 5.20 -0.16
C VAL A 2 -13.89 4.07 -1.09
N VAL A 3 -14.55 3.05 -0.53
CA VAL A 3 -15.19 1.98 -1.29
C VAL A 3 -16.71 2.14 -1.21
N ARG A 4 -17.41 1.86 -2.31
CA ARG A 4 -18.88 1.97 -2.40
C ARG A 4 -19.46 0.69 -2.98
N ASN A 5 -20.49 0.17 -2.35
CA ASN A 5 -21.22 -0.98 -2.86
C ASN A 5 -22.30 -0.54 -3.86
N SER A 6 -22.16 -0.92 -5.12
CA SER A 6 -23.16 -0.69 -6.18
C SER A 6 -24.09 -1.88 -6.42
N GLY A 7 -23.84 -3.02 -5.77
CA GLY A 7 -24.61 -4.25 -5.90
C GLY A 7 -25.64 -4.44 -4.78
N GLY A 8 -25.96 -5.71 -4.52
CA GLY A 8 -26.80 -6.13 -3.39
C GLY A 8 -26.11 -5.98 -2.04
N VAL A 9 -26.80 -6.32 -0.95
CA VAL A 9 -26.13 -6.43 0.37
C VAL A 9 -25.02 -7.47 0.26
N GLY A 10 -23.81 -7.15 0.72
CA GLY A 10 -22.68 -8.06 0.62
C GLY A 10 -21.66 -7.87 1.73
N SER A 11 -20.98 -8.96 2.04
CA SER A 11 -19.79 -9.00 2.90
C SER A 11 -18.56 -9.20 2.03
N PHE A 12 -17.54 -8.38 2.30
CA PHE A 12 -16.34 -8.26 1.49
C PHE A 12 -15.12 -8.65 2.31
N LYS A 13 -14.21 -9.40 1.69
CA LYS A 13 -12.95 -9.87 2.28
C LYS A 13 -11.78 -9.53 1.35
N ILE A 14 -10.69 -9.08 1.92
CA ILE A 14 -9.46 -8.75 1.20
C ILE A 14 -8.42 -9.84 1.43
N PHE A 15 -7.85 -10.35 0.33
CA PHE A 15 -6.72 -11.27 0.40
C PHE A 15 -5.57 -10.78 -0.49
N PRO A 16 -4.31 -11.00 -0.07
CA PRO A 16 -3.19 -10.91 -1.01
C PRO A 16 -3.44 -11.87 -2.17
N GLU A 17 -3.15 -11.43 -3.39
CA GLU A 17 -3.39 -12.28 -4.56
C GLU A 17 -2.53 -13.54 -4.52
N GLU A 18 -1.34 -13.48 -3.89
CA GLU A 18 -0.41 -14.61 -3.85
C GLU A 18 -0.92 -15.81 -3.03
N VAL A 19 -1.92 -15.61 -2.17
CA VAL A 19 -2.50 -16.66 -1.32
C VAL A 19 -3.94 -16.99 -1.68
N TRP A 20 -4.51 -16.34 -2.71
CA TRP A 20 -5.85 -16.65 -3.21
C TRP A 20 -5.77 -17.66 -4.37
N PRO A 21 -6.70 -18.62 -4.54
CA PRO A 21 -7.96 -18.83 -3.82
C PRO A 21 -7.88 -19.72 -2.58
N GLU A 22 -6.68 -20.19 -2.22
CA GLU A 22 -6.45 -21.09 -1.10
C GLU A 22 -5.71 -20.37 0.04
N PRO A 23 -6.35 -19.40 0.74
CA PRO A 23 -5.70 -18.72 1.84
C PRO A 23 -5.35 -19.73 2.94
N PRO A 24 -4.27 -19.49 3.71
CA PRO A 24 -3.89 -20.33 4.83
C PRO A 24 -5.11 -20.64 5.71
N ALA A 25 -5.28 -21.91 6.07
CA ALA A 25 -6.49 -22.51 6.62
C ALA A 25 -7.31 -21.54 7.49
N ALA A 26 -8.61 -21.41 7.14
CA ALA A 26 -9.62 -20.48 7.64
C ALA A 26 -9.64 -20.26 9.17
N GLY A 27 -8.63 -19.55 9.68
CA GLY A 27 -8.68 -18.85 10.95
C GLY A 27 -9.43 -17.53 10.79
N GLU A 28 -9.57 -16.79 11.89
CA GLU A 28 -10.10 -15.43 11.85
C GLU A 28 -9.36 -14.58 10.81
N ILE A 29 -10.10 -13.88 9.97
CA ILE A 29 -9.52 -12.91 9.04
C ILE A 29 -8.90 -11.81 9.90
N PRO A 30 -7.60 -11.52 9.76
CA PRO A 30 -6.97 -10.50 10.57
C PRO A 30 -7.60 -9.14 10.26
N GLU A 31 -7.68 -8.22 11.22
CA GLU A 31 -8.23 -6.85 10.99
C GLU A 31 -7.52 -6.13 9.84
N ARG A 32 -6.24 -6.44 9.61
CA ARG A 32 -5.36 -5.81 8.62
C ARG A 32 -4.70 -6.85 7.74
N VAL A 33 -4.56 -6.52 6.47
CA VAL A 33 -3.89 -7.38 5.47
C VAL A 33 -2.61 -6.69 5.01
N ASP A 34 -1.50 -7.42 5.06
CA ASP A 34 -0.23 -7.00 4.48
C ASP A 34 -0.09 -7.56 3.06
N ILE A 35 0.14 -6.67 2.10
CA ILE A 35 0.34 -6.95 0.69
C ILE A 35 1.69 -6.34 0.31
N GLY A 36 2.76 -7.06 0.62
CA GLY A 36 4.13 -6.54 0.48
C GLY A 36 4.36 -5.29 1.36
N PRO A 37 4.75 -4.13 0.78
CA PRO A 37 4.94 -2.88 1.54
C PRO A 37 3.62 -2.15 1.86
N PHE A 38 2.48 -2.66 1.39
CA PHE A 38 1.17 -2.04 1.60
C PHE A 38 0.42 -2.77 2.71
N ARG A 39 -0.28 -2.02 3.56
CA ARG A 39 -1.17 -2.54 4.59
C ARG A 39 -2.56 -1.96 4.40
N ILE A 40 -3.58 -2.80 4.34
CA ILE A 40 -4.99 -2.40 4.16
C ILE A 40 -5.83 -2.80 5.36
N TRP A 41 -6.77 -1.94 5.78
CA TRP A 41 -7.76 -2.28 6.81
C TRP A 41 -9.05 -1.42 6.74
N PRO A 42 -10.22 -1.96 7.10
CA PRO A 42 -10.44 -3.34 7.58
C PRO A 42 -10.29 -4.39 6.47
N ALA A 43 -9.86 -5.60 6.84
CA ALA A 43 -9.73 -6.73 5.92
C ALA A 43 -11.08 -7.37 5.56
N GLU A 44 -12.05 -7.28 6.47
CA GLU A 44 -13.41 -7.77 6.31
C GLU A 44 -14.40 -6.67 6.71
N PHE A 45 -15.43 -6.47 5.90
CA PHE A 45 -16.47 -5.48 6.13
C PHE A 45 -17.75 -5.82 5.35
N SER A 46 -18.88 -5.27 5.77
CA SER A 46 -20.16 -5.44 5.06
C SER A 46 -20.73 -4.08 4.67
N LEU A 47 -21.34 -4.01 3.48
CA LEU A 47 -21.96 -2.79 2.97
C LEU A 47 -23.34 -3.11 2.38
N ARG A 48 -24.32 -2.27 2.67
CA ARG A 48 -25.63 -2.26 2.01
C ARG A 48 -25.53 -1.64 0.60
N PRO A 49 -26.52 -1.88 -0.28
CA PRO A 49 -26.60 -1.21 -1.56
C PRO A 49 -26.51 0.31 -1.42
N GLY A 50 -25.56 0.92 -2.14
CA GLY A 50 -25.30 2.35 -2.13
C GLY A 50 -24.45 2.86 -0.97
N GLU A 51 -24.19 2.04 0.05
CA GLU A 51 -23.37 2.39 1.21
C GLU A 51 -21.90 2.50 0.82
N SER A 52 -21.17 3.35 1.54
CA SER A 52 -19.75 3.56 1.34
C SER A 52 -19.02 3.63 2.68
N MET A 53 -17.76 3.21 2.69
CA MET A 53 -16.93 3.34 3.88
C MET A 53 -15.49 3.71 3.52
N PRO A 54 -14.75 4.35 4.44
CA PRO A 54 -13.33 4.55 4.27
C PRO A 54 -12.58 3.21 4.39
N LEU A 55 -11.75 2.91 3.41
CA LEU A 55 -10.76 1.84 3.45
C LEU A 55 -9.36 2.46 3.62
N ASN A 56 -8.65 2.01 4.63
CA ASN A 56 -7.36 2.56 4.99
C ASN A 56 -6.25 1.84 4.24
N LEU A 57 -5.24 2.59 3.82
CA LEU A 57 -4.03 2.09 3.17
C LEU A 57 -2.83 2.76 3.81
N ARG A 58 -1.83 1.97 4.19
CA ARG A 58 -0.53 2.47 4.62
C ARG A 58 0.57 1.85 3.77
N PHE A 59 1.57 2.66 3.45
CA PHE A 59 2.70 2.26 2.62
C PHE A 59 4.01 2.36 3.42
N PHE A 60 4.74 1.26 3.48
CA PHE A 60 6.01 1.10 4.19
C PHE A 60 7.09 0.61 3.22
N PRO A 61 7.59 1.48 2.32
CA PRO A 61 8.67 1.12 1.40
C PRO A 61 9.95 0.77 2.18
N LYS A 62 10.67 -0.26 1.73
CA LYS A 62 11.97 -0.66 2.32
C LYS A 62 13.17 0.00 1.64
N GLY A 63 12.93 0.74 0.56
CA GLY A 63 13.94 1.41 -0.26
C GLY A 63 13.31 2.33 -1.30
N VAL A 64 14.16 3.09 -1.99
CA VAL A 64 13.75 3.97 -3.10
C VAL A 64 13.28 3.13 -4.29
N GLY A 65 12.21 3.57 -4.94
CA GLY A 65 11.71 2.93 -6.16
C GLY A 65 10.19 2.86 -6.23
N ALA A 66 9.71 2.27 -7.32
CA ALA A 66 8.31 1.96 -7.55
C ALA A 66 7.97 0.57 -6.98
N TYR A 67 6.80 0.46 -6.40
CA TYR A 67 6.24 -0.75 -5.82
C TYR A 67 4.86 -0.98 -6.43
N GLU A 68 4.65 -2.19 -6.93
CA GLU A 68 3.37 -2.63 -7.44
C GLU A 68 2.98 -3.93 -6.74
N ARG A 69 1.76 -4.00 -6.24
CA ARG A 69 1.19 -5.23 -5.66
C ARG A 69 -0.26 -5.37 -6.03
N ARG A 70 -0.75 -6.62 -6.03
CA ARG A 70 -2.14 -6.95 -6.34
C ARG A 70 -2.81 -7.62 -5.15
N PHE A 71 -4.11 -7.37 -5.02
CA PHE A 71 -4.96 -8.02 -4.03
C PHE A 71 -6.32 -8.31 -4.63
N VAL A 72 -7.03 -9.25 -4.03
CA VAL A 72 -8.39 -9.59 -4.42
C VAL A 72 -9.38 -9.10 -3.36
N LEU A 73 -10.50 -8.55 -3.82
CA LEU A 73 -11.69 -8.30 -3.02
C LEU A 73 -12.70 -9.39 -3.37
N VAL A 74 -13.07 -10.18 -2.37
CA VAL A 74 -13.98 -11.32 -2.49
C VAL A 74 -15.28 -10.94 -1.82
N CYS A 75 -16.37 -11.03 -2.56
CA CYS A 75 -17.72 -10.84 -2.04
C CYS A 75 -18.37 -12.21 -1.75
N ASP A 76 -19.26 -12.25 -0.76
CA ASP A 76 -20.04 -13.44 -0.41
C ASP A 76 -20.99 -13.92 -1.52
N ASN A 77 -21.27 -13.08 -2.52
CA ASN A 77 -22.00 -13.44 -3.74
C ASN A 77 -21.14 -14.18 -4.80
N CYS A 78 -19.92 -14.62 -4.44
CA CYS A 78 -18.93 -15.26 -5.31
C CYS A 78 -18.25 -14.33 -6.34
N GLU A 79 -18.49 -13.02 -6.29
CA GLU A 79 -17.77 -12.06 -7.11
C GLU A 79 -16.37 -11.83 -6.55
N VAL A 80 -15.37 -11.90 -7.42
CA VAL A 80 -13.96 -11.67 -7.09
C VAL A 80 -13.42 -10.61 -8.02
N THR A 81 -12.95 -9.51 -7.46
CA THR A 81 -12.32 -8.42 -8.24
C THR A 81 -10.87 -8.28 -7.81
N THR A 82 -9.96 -8.21 -8.79
CA THR A 82 -8.53 -7.97 -8.55
C THR A 82 -8.23 -6.48 -8.68
N TYR A 83 -7.47 -5.95 -7.73
CA TYR A 83 -7.02 -4.56 -7.70
C TYR A 83 -5.50 -4.48 -7.65
N THR A 84 -4.94 -3.47 -8.31
CA THR A 84 -3.51 -3.14 -8.27
C THR A 84 -3.27 -1.90 -7.41
N ILE A 85 -2.29 -1.98 -6.51
CA ILE A 85 -1.79 -0.86 -5.70
C ILE A 85 -0.41 -0.50 -6.21
N VAL A 86 -0.22 0.79 -6.50
CA VAL A 86 1.07 1.34 -6.91
C VAL A 86 1.51 2.40 -5.90
N GLY A 87 2.78 2.38 -5.54
CA GLY A 87 3.40 3.36 -4.64
C GLY A 87 4.83 3.65 -5.06
N VAL A 88 5.28 4.90 -4.91
CA VAL A 88 6.64 5.33 -5.24
C VAL A 88 7.29 5.92 -4.00
N SER A 89 8.52 5.50 -3.71
CA SER A 89 9.34 6.02 -2.62
C SER A 89 10.59 6.72 -3.16
N CYS A 90 10.97 7.83 -2.53
CA CYS A 90 12.17 8.59 -2.82
C CYS A 90 12.88 8.97 -1.50
N ILE A 91 14.18 9.25 -1.59
CA ILE A 91 14.94 9.90 -0.51
C ILE A 91 14.79 11.40 -0.69
N VAL A 92 14.57 12.11 0.42
CA VAL A 92 14.55 13.58 0.45
C VAL A 92 15.75 14.03 1.26
N ASP A 93 16.68 14.71 0.60
CA ASP A 93 17.83 15.34 1.26
C ASP A 93 17.48 16.76 1.67
N VAL A 94 17.87 17.14 2.89
CA VAL A 94 17.71 18.51 3.42
C VAL A 94 19.09 19.06 3.72
N VAL A 95 19.45 20.16 3.05
CA VAL A 95 20.72 20.86 3.28
C VAL A 95 20.46 22.14 4.06
N CYS A 96 21.20 22.34 5.15
CA CYS A 96 21.17 23.60 5.89
C CYS A 96 21.99 24.66 5.15
N THR A 97 21.31 25.66 4.59
CA THR A 97 21.95 26.71 3.78
C THR A 97 22.43 27.91 4.60
N HIS A 98 21.88 28.14 5.79
CA HIS A 98 22.25 29.27 6.65
C HIS A 98 22.01 28.94 8.13
N MET A 99 23.06 29.05 8.95
CA MET A 99 22.94 29.07 10.41
C MET A 99 23.60 30.35 10.96
N GLN A 100 22.80 31.25 11.53
CA GLN A 100 23.31 32.28 12.44
C GLN A 100 23.56 31.56 13.79
N SER A 101 24.76 31.34 14.31
CA SER A 101 26.07 31.92 14.06
C SER A 101 27.14 30.91 14.49
N ARG A 102 27.67 30.14 13.54
CA ARG A 102 29.04 29.55 13.50
C ARG A 102 29.17 28.77 12.19
N ALA A 103 30.20 29.07 11.40
CA ALA A 103 30.42 28.44 10.10
C ALA A 103 30.54 26.90 10.23
N LEU A 104 29.79 26.16 9.41
CA LEU A 104 29.98 24.73 9.21
C LEU A 104 31.03 24.48 8.11
N PRO A 105 31.86 23.43 8.21
CA PRO A 105 32.76 23.03 7.13
C PRO A 105 31.97 22.61 5.88
N ALA A 106 32.52 22.90 4.71
CA ALA A 106 31.90 22.59 3.42
C ALA A 106 31.59 21.09 3.29
N VAL A 107 30.38 20.76 2.85
CA VAL A 107 30.00 19.39 2.48
C VAL A 107 30.65 19.07 1.13
N PRO A 108 31.45 18.00 1.00
CA PRO A 108 31.95 17.58 -0.30
C PRO A 108 30.78 17.06 -1.16
N GLU A 109 30.64 17.59 -2.37
CA GLU A 109 29.69 17.08 -3.36
C GLU A 109 30.01 15.62 -3.66
N LYS A 110 29.05 14.72 -3.41
CA LYS A 110 29.15 13.32 -3.81
C LYS A 110 28.83 13.24 -5.31
N PRO A 111 29.71 12.69 -6.16
CA PRO A 111 29.37 12.48 -7.57
C PRO A 111 28.13 11.58 -7.68
N LEU A 112 27.23 11.95 -8.58
CA LEU A 112 26.16 11.09 -9.04
C LEU A 112 26.81 9.81 -9.57
N LEU A 113 26.38 8.65 -9.04
CA LEU A 113 26.75 7.36 -9.62
C LEU A 113 26.20 7.33 -11.04
N ASP A 114 27.11 7.35 -12.02
CA ASP A 114 26.77 7.11 -13.41
C ASP A 114 26.09 5.75 -13.53
N ALA A 115 24.96 5.73 -14.23
CA ALA A 115 24.28 4.50 -14.59
C ALA A 115 25.22 3.68 -15.49
N GLU A 116 25.88 2.68 -14.92
CA GLU A 116 26.59 1.69 -15.72
C GLU A 116 25.55 0.88 -16.52
N THR A 117 25.67 1.05 -17.83
CA THR A 117 24.97 0.26 -18.83
C THR A 117 25.76 -1.05 -18.97
N GLY A 118 25.12 -2.18 -18.67
CA GLY A 118 25.66 -3.52 -18.87
C GLY A 118 24.54 -4.53 -19.03
#